data_AF-A0A936RJE6-F1
#
_entry.id   AF-A0A936RJE6-F1
#
_cell.length_a   1.000
_cell.length_b   1.000
_cell.length_c   1.000
_cell.angle_alpha   90.00
_cell.angle_beta   90.00
_cell.angle_gamma   90.00
#
_symmetry.space_group_name_H-M   'P 1'
#
loop_
_entity.id
_entity.type
_entity.pdbx_description
1 polymer ?
#
loop_
_entity_poly.entity_id
_entity_poly.type
_entity_poly.pdbx_seq_one_letter_code
_entity_poly.pdbx_strand_id
1 'polypeptide(L)'
;MEKDKLRLDKYLWAIRLFKTRSQAGDACDNNKVKFNKDNARASRTVHVGDEYEVKTENKHWVIKVTGLLYKRVQYSDAIKYYQDITPAEELDRVKFQAAVFHTGKRMSKQGRPTKKDKRDLEGFMDF
;
A
#
# COMPACT_ATOMS: atom_id res chain seq x y z
N MET A 1 -21.88 7.77 -29.52
CA MET A 1 -21.81 7.67 -28.04
C MET A 1 -20.40 8.06 -27.66
N GLU A 2 -20.19 9.30 -27.23
CA GLU A 2 -18.87 9.80 -26.86
C GLU A 2 -18.32 8.90 -25.77
N LYS A 3 -17.24 8.19 -26.09
CA LYS A 3 -16.45 7.44 -25.12
C LYS A 3 -15.79 8.48 -24.22
N ASP A 4 -16.50 8.88 -23.17
CA ASP A 4 -16.02 9.80 -22.15
C ASP A 4 -14.66 9.27 -21.69
N LYS A 5 -13.59 10.01 -22.03
CA LYS A 5 -12.21 9.63 -21.74
C LYS A 5 -12.05 9.59 -20.23
N LEU A 6 -12.13 8.40 -19.64
CA LEU A 6 -11.95 8.25 -18.21
C LEU A 6 -10.47 8.37 -17.87
N ARG A 7 -10.14 9.39 -17.07
CA ARG A 7 -8.78 9.60 -16.57
C ARG A 7 -8.41 8.57 -15.50
N LEU A 8 -7.15 8.16 -15.47
CA LEU A 8 -6.61 7.21 -14.51
C LEU A 8 -6.83 7.65 -13.06
N ASP A 9 -6.56 8.92 -12.75
CA ASP A 9 -6.80 9.47 -11.41
C ASP A 9 -8.26 9.31 -10.93
N LYS A 10 -9.21 9.51 -11.85
CA LYS A 10 -10.64 9.41 -11.58
C LYS A 10 -11.07 7.95 -11.44
N TYR A 11 -10.53 7.07 -12.28
CA TYR A 11 -10.79 5.63 -12.21
C TYR A 11 -10.29 5.02 -10.90
N LEU A 12 -9.03 5.26 -10.53
CA LEU A 12 -8.43 4.74 -9.29
C LEU A 12 -9.18 5.20 -8.03
N TRP A 13 -9.69 6.43 -8.04
CA TRP A 13 -10.57 6.93 -6.99
C TRP A 13 -11.98 6.30 -7.02
N ALA A 14 -12.54 6.05 -8.20
CA ALA A 14 -13.87 5.45 -8.36
C ALA A 14 -13.91 4.00 -7.87
N ILE A 15 -12.86 3.21 -8.13
CA ILE A 15 -12.70 1.84 -7.63
C ILE A 15 -12.29 1.76 -6.15
N ARG A 16 -12.18 2.92 -5.47
CA ARG A 16 -11.82 3.07 -4.04
C ARG A 16 -10.41 2.58 -3.69
N LEU A 17 -9.50 2.52 -4.66
CA LEU A 17 -8.10 2.22 -4.39
C LEU A 17 -7.44 3.35 -3.58
N PHE A 18 -7.83 4.60 -3.87
CA PHE A 18 -7.46 5.78 -3.09
C PHE A 18 -8.66 6.40 -2.39
N LYS A 19 -8.42 7.04 -1.22
CA LYS A 19 -9.46 7.73 -0.46
C LYS A 19 -9.95 8.97 -1.21
N THR A 20 -9.03 9.74 -1.80
CA THR A 20 -9.34 10.96 -2.57
C THR A 20 -8.74 10.92 -3.98
N ARG A 21 -9.31 11.71 -4.89
CA ARG A 21 -8.80 11.88 -6.26
C ARG A 21 -7.40 12.50 -6.28
N SER A 22 -7.14 13.45 -5.39
CA SER A 22 -5.81 14.09 -5.26
C SER A 22 -4.74 13.06 -4.88
N GLN A 23 -5.03 12.14 -3.96
CA GLN A 23 -4.09 11.05 -3.62
C GLN A 23 -3.80 10.13 -4.81
N ALA A 24 -4.79 9.83 -5.64
CA ALA A 24 -4.58 9.06 -6.85
C ALA A 24 -3.67 9.81 -7.84
N GLY A 25 -3.90 11.11 -8.01
CA GLY A 25 -3.05 11.97 -8.86
C GLY A 25 -1.62 12.05 -8.34
N ASP A 26 -1.44 12.26 -7.05
CA ASP A 26 -0.15 12.35 -6.36
C ASP A 26 0.63 11.02 -6.45
N ALA A 27 -0.06 9.88 -6.37
CA ALA A 27 0.55 8.57 -6.59
C ALA A 27 1.03 8.39 -8.04
N CYS A 28 0.28 8.90 -9.03
CA CYS A 28 0.72 8.88 -10.41
C CYS A 28 1.96 9.78 -10.62
N ASP A 29 1.97 10.98 -10.01
CA ASP A 29 3.07 11.94 -10.12
C ASP A 29 4.37 11.43 -9.47
N ASN A 30 4.24 10.80 -8.30
CA ASN A 30 5.34 10.14 -7.59
C ASN A 30 5.78 8.81 -8.20
N ASN A 31 5.37 8.49 -9.43
CA ASN A 31 5.73 7.25 -10.15
C ASN A 31 5.36 5.95 -9.39
N LYS A 32 4.35 6.03 -8.52
CA LYS A 32 3.81 4.88 -7.79
C LYS A 32 2.79 4.09 -8.61
N VAL A 33 2.31 4.65 -9.72
CA VAL A 33 1.39 3.98 -10.64
C VAL A 33 2.11 3.74 -11.97
N LYS A 34 2.11 2.49 -12.41
CA LYS A 34 2.69 2.06 -13.68
C LYS A 34 1.65 1.38 -14.55
N PHE A 35 1.78 1.52 -15.85
CA PHE A 35 1.01 0.85 -16.89
C PHE A 35 1.98 0.07 -17.77
N ASN A 36 1.85 -1.26 -17.86
CA ASN A 36 2.74 -2.09 -18.68
C ASN A 36 4.24 -1.78 -18.47
N LYS A 37 4.66 -1.64 -17.20
CA LYS A 37 6.03 -1.28 -16.76
C LYS A 37 6.47 0.17 -16.97
N ASP A 38 5.68 0.99 -17.65
CA ASP A 38 5.95 2.42 -17.83
C ASP A 38 5.19 3.30 -16.81
N ASN A 39 5.71 4.48 -16.50
CA ASN A 39 5.09 5.33 -15.47
C ASN A 39 3.82 6.01 -16.02
N ALA A 40 2.70 5.82 -15.32
CA ALA A 40 1.41 6.30 -15.81
C ALA A 40 1.09 7.69 -15.24
N ARG A 41 0.93 8.68 -16.12
CA ARG A 41 0.44 10.01 -15.73
C ARG A 41 -1.04 9.95 -15.31
N ALA A 42 -1.42 10.80 -14.35
CA ALA A 42 -2.80 10.93 -13.88
C ALA A 42 -3.81 11.20 -15.02
N SER A 43 -3.41 11.98 -16.02
CA SER A 43 -4.22 12.34 -17.19
C SER A 43 -4.38 11.26 -18.24
N ARG A 44 -3.70 10.11 -18.08
CA ARG A 44 -3.82 8.98 -19.00
C ARG A 44 -5.27 8.51 -19.07
N THR A 45 -5.73 8.19 -20.27
CA THR A 45 -7.05 7.58 -20.49
C THR A 45 -6.98 6.09 -20.19
N VAL A 46 -7.95 5.59 -19.44
CA VAL A 46 -8.09 4.18 -19.06
C VAL A 46 -8.96 3.44 -20.07
N HIS A 47 -8.54 2.24 -20.45
CA HIS A 47 -9.29 1.34 -21.31
C HIS A 47 -9.54 0.00 -20.63
N VAL A 48 -10.59 -0.71 -21.08
CA VAL A 48 -10.86 -2.07 -20.62
C VAL A 48 -9.75 -3.00 -21.15
N GLY A 49 -9.23 -3.86 -20.29
CA GLY A 49 -8.10 -4.73 -20.55
C GLY A 49 -6.76 -4.15 -20.10
N ASP A 50 -6.69 -2.86 -19.76
CA ASP A 50 -5.46 -2.23 -19.27
C ASP A 50 -5.02 -2.83 -17.93
N GLU A 51 -3.72 -3.02 -17.77
CA GLU A 51 -3.11 -3.52 -16.53
C GLU A 51 -2.30 -2.41 -15.86
N TYR A 52 -2.64 -2.13 -14.61
CA TYR A 52 -2.00 -1.11 -13.80
C TYR A 52 -1.38 -1.72 -12.55
N GLU A 53 -0.16 -1.32 -12.30
CA GLU A 53 0.58 -1.63 -11.09
C GLU A 53 0.56 -0.39 -10.18
N VAL A 54 0.01 -0.53 -8.98
CA VAL A 54 -0.15 0.55 -8.01
C VAL A 54 0.58 0.21 -6.73
N LYS A 55 1.60 1.01 -6.41
CA LYS A 55 2.36 0.89 -5.18
C LYS A 55 1.80 1.85 -4.12
N THR A 56 1.27 1.29 -3.05
CA THR A 56 0.90 2.04 -1.84
C THR A 56 1.99 1.87 -0.77
N GLU A 57 1.93 2.66 0.30
CA GLU A 57 2.92 2.60 1.40
C GLU A 57 3.05 1.20 2.01
N ASN A 58 1.93 0.48 2.09
CA ASN A 58 1.86 -0.80 2.80
C ASN A 58 1.76 -2.01 1.87
N LYS A 59 1.38 -1.81 0.60
CA LYS A 59 1.10 -2.92 -0.31
C LYS A 59 1.29 -2.52 -1.78
N HIS A 60 1.77 -3.46 -2.57
CA HIS A 60 1.76 -3.44 -4.02
C HIS A 60 0.49 -4.10 -4.54
N TRP A 61 -0.16 -3.47 -5.51
CA TRP A 61 -1.37 -3.96 -6.14
C TRP A 61 -1.14 -4.04 -7.64
N VAL A 62 -1.56 -5.14 -8.26
CA VAL A 62 -1.62 -5.24 -9.71
C VAL A 62 -3.07 -5.47 -10.08
N ILE A 63 -3.67 -4.53 -10.80
CA ILE A 63 -5.07 -4.57 -11.18
C ILE A 63 -5.23 -4.57 -12.70
N LYS A 64 -6.14 -5.40 -13.18
CA LYS A 64 -6.58 -5.42 -14.57
C LYS A 64 -7.96 -4.80 -14.69
N VAL A 65 -8.12 -3.84 -15.59
CA VAL A 65 -9.40 -3.14 -15.80
C VAL A 65 -10.36 -4.06 -16.56
N THR A 66 -11.48 -4.43 -15.94
CA THR A 66 -12.54 -5.22 -16.60
C THR A 66 -13.71 -4.35 -17.07
N GLY A 67 -13.86 -3.15 -16.52
CA GLY A 67 -14.86 -2.19 -16.94
C GLY A 67 -14.50 -0.76 -16.54
N LEU A 68 -15.09 0.22 -17.25
CA LEU A 68 -14.87 1.64 -16.97
C LEU A 68 -15.90 2.15 -15.96
N LEU A 69 -15.41 2.70 -14.84
CA LEU A 69 -16.23 3.20 -13.76
C LEU A 69 -16.03 4.71 -13.59
N TYR A 70 -17.07 5.50 -13.90
CA TYR A 70 -17.02 6.96 -13.89
C TYR A 70 -17.40 7.61 -12.56
N LYS A 71 -18.17 6.90 -11.74
CA LYS A 71 -18.68 7.36 -10.45
C LYS A 71 -18.16 6.45 -9.35
N ARG A 72 -17.88 7.01 -8.18
CA ARG A 72 -17.49 6.22 -7.01
C ARG A 72 -18.72 5.48 -6.48
N VAL A 73 -18.64 4.14 -6.48
CA VAL A 73 -19.71 3.27 -6.01
C VAL A 73 -19.32 2.55 -4.71
N GLN A 74 -20.21 1.71 -4.20
CA GLN A 74 -19.89 0.84 -3.07
C GLN A 74 -18.80 -0.17 -3.45
N TYR A 75 -18.07 -0.65 -2.44
CA TYR A 75 -16.94 -1.55 -2.65
C TYR A 75 -17.35 -2.84 -3.41
N SER A 76 -18.49 -3.44 -3.04
CA SER A 76 -19.01 -4.65 -3.68
C SER A 76 -19.28 -4.51 -5.18
N ASP A 77 -19.67 -3.31 -5.63
CA ASP A 77 -19.84 -3.04 -7.06
C ASP A 77 -18.53 -2.69 -7.73
N ALA A 78 -17.66 -1.92 -7.07
CA ALA A 78 -16.36 -1.52 -7.59
C ALA A 78 -15.48 -2.74 -7.97
N ILE A 79 -15.51 -3.81 -7.15
CA ILE A 79 -14.78 -5.07 -7.40
C ILE A 79 -15.14 -5.71 -8.74
N LYS A 80 -16.32 -5.44 -9.31
CA LYS A 80 -16.73 -6.01 -10.60
C LYS A 80 -16.00 -5.35 -11.79
N TYR A 81 -15.46 -4.15 -11.59
CA TYR A 81 -14.84 -3.32 -12.64
C TYR A 81 -13.32 -3.42 -12.70
N TYR A 82 -12.70 -4.18 -11.79
CA TYR A 82 -11.29 -4.50 -11.84
C TYR A 82 -11.04 -5.91 -11.33
N GLN A 83 -10.01 -6.57 -11.84
CA GLN A 83 -9.53 -7.86 -11.35
C GLN A 83 -8.20 -7.64 -10.64
N ASP A 84 -8.09 -8.07 -9.38
CA ASP A 84 -6.83 -8.09 -8.65
C ASP A 84 -5.99 -9.29 -9.13
N ILE A 85 -4.85 -9.01 -9.75
CA ILE A 85 -3.87 -9.99 -10.24
C ILE A 85 -2.54 -9.86 -9.47
N THR A 86 -2.59 -9.28 -8.27
CA THR A 86 -1.42 -9.05 -7.43
C THR A 86 -0.64 -10.37 -7.23
N PRO A 87 0.65 -10.46 -7.64
CA PRO A 87 1.43 -11.68 -7.55
C PRO A 87 1.67 -12.08 -6.09
N ALA A 88 1.61 -13.38 -5.82
CA ALA A 88 1.64 -13.96 -4.47
C ALA A 88 2.94 -13.67 -3.70
N GLU A 89 4.06 -13.38 -4.39
CA GLU A 89 5.36 -13.11 -3.78
C GLU A 89 5.40 -11.83 -2.93
N GLU A 90 4.59 -10.82 -3.25
CA GLU A 90 4.52 -9.60 -2.41
C GLU A 90 3.67 -9.80 -1.15
N LEU A 91 2.74 -10.76 -1.21
CA LEU A 91 1.85 -11.10 -0.09
C LEU A 91 2.64 -11.67 1.09
N ASP A 92 3.77 -12.33 0.81
CA ASP A 92 4.67 -12.89 1.83
C ASP A 92 5.53 -11.82 2.50
N ARG A 93 6.00 -10.80 1.75
CA ARG A 93 6.72 -9.64 2.33
C ARG A 93 5.87 -8.83 3.31
N VAL A 94 4.59 -8.62 2.99
CA VAL A 94 3.66 -7.89 3.89
C VAL A 94 3.38 -8.71 5.17
N LYS A 95 3.21 -10.04 5.05
CA LYS A 95 3.06 -10.93 6.21
C LYS A 95 4.30 -10.90 7.11
N PHE A 96 5.50 -10.88 6.53
CA PHE A 96 6.74 -10.82 7.29
C PHE A 96 6.90 -9.48 8.05
N GLN A 97 6.60 -8.33 7.42
CA GLN A 97 6.66 -7.04 8.11
C GLN A 97 5.59 -6.89 9.21
N ALA A 98 4.37 -7.40 8.98
CA ALA A 98 3.33 -7.42 10.00
C ALA A 98 3.70 -8.29 11.20
N ALA A 99 4.36 -9.43 10.97
CA ALA A 99 4.88 -10.29 12.04
C ALA A 99 6.00 -9.62 12.84
N VAL A 100 6.88 -8.84 12.19
CA VAL A 100 7.95 -8.08 12.88
C VAL A 100 7.38 -6.97 13.76
N PHE A 101 6.34 -6.25 13.30
CA PHE A 101 5.67 -5.21 14.10
C PHE A 101 4.79 -5.77 15.22
N HIS A 102 4.18 -6.95 15.04
CA HIS A 102 3.34 -7.60 16.06
C HIS A 102 4.14 -8.41 17.07
N THR A 103 5.40 -8.74 16.77
CA THR A 103 6.35 -9.25 17.77
C THR A 103 6.85 -8.07 18.59
N GLY A 104 6.01 -7.58 19.51
CA GLY A 104 6.30 -6.54 20.50
C GLY A 104 7.48 -6.84 21.44
N LYS A 105 8.43 -7.69 21.06
CA LYS A 105 9.76 -7.72 21.65
C LYS A 105 10.56 -6.56 21.08
N ARG A 106 10.27 -5.34 21.55
CA ARG A 106 11.38 -4.40 21.77
C ARG A 106 12.37 -5.18 22.63
N MET A 107 13.58 -5.43 22.13
CA MET A 107 14.69 -5.74 23.01
C MET A 107 14.82 -4.54 23.96
N SER A 108 14.21 -4.64 25.13
CA SER A 108 14.28 -3.61 26.15
C SER A 108 15.72 -3.54 26.63
N LYS A 109 16.42 -2.47 26.24
CA LYS A 109 17.49 -1.81 27.01
C LYS A 109 18.56 -2.76 27.59
N GLN A 110 19.44 -3.25 26.73
CA GLN A 110 20.82 -3.46 27.15
C GLN A 110 21.45 -2.06 27.32
N GLY A 111 21.62 -1.59 28.55
CA GLY A 111 22.36 -0.33 28.78
C GLY A 111 22.01 0.52 29.99
N ARG A 112 20.98 0.20 30.80
CA ARG A 112 20.82 0.86 32.11
C ARG A 112 20.37 -0.12 33.19
N PRO A 113 21.28 -0.56 34.09
CA PRO A 113 20.91 -1.40 35.20
C PRO A 113 19.84 -0.72 36.04
N THR A 114 18.84 -1.50 36.46
CA THR A 114 17.80 -1.00 37.35
C THR A 114 18.37 -0.76 38.75
N LYS A 115 17.70 0.05 39.58
CA LYS A 115 18.16 0.43 40.92
C LYS A 115 18.40 -0.78 41.85
N LYS A 116 17.82 -1.95 41.51
CA LYS A 116 18.02 -3.22 42.22
C LYS A 116 19.35 -3.87 41.82
N ASP A 117 19.66 -3.99 40.53
CA ASP A 117 20.98 -4.41 40.03
C ASP A 117 22.13 -3.56 40.57
N LYS A 118 21.91 -2.24 40.72
CA LYS A 118 22.93 -1.33 41.27
C LYS A 118 23.22 -1.61 42.75
N ARG A 119 22.22 -2.03 43.53
CA ARG A 119 22.38 -2.41 44.95
C ARG A 119 23.10 -3.75 45.13
N ASP A 120 22.84 -4.72 44.26
CA ASP A 120 23.54 -6.01 44.26
C ASP A 120 25.03 -5.84 43.90
N LEU A 121 25.36 -4.94 42.96
CA LEU A 121 26.75 -4.61 42.60
C LEU A 121 27.52 -3.91 43.72
N GLU A 122 26.87 -3.04 44.51
CA GLU A 122 27.51 -2.39 45.68
C GLU A 122 27.81 -3.36 46.83
N GLY A 123 27.06 -4.48 46.94
CA GLY A 123 27.30 -5.50 47.97
C GLY A 123 28.43 -6.48 47.66
N PHE A 124 28.90 -6.54 46.40
CA PHE A 124 29.94 -7.48 45.95
C PHE A 124 31.37 -6.87 45.97
N MET A 125 31.49 -5.56 46.21
CA MET A 125 32.77 -4.82 46.22
C MET A 125 33.34 -4.55 47.62
N ASP A 126 32.70 -5.07 48.68
CA ASP A 126 33.16 -4.96 50.07
C ASP A 126 33.56 -6.35 50.59
N PHE A 127 34.74 -6.83 50.18
CA PHE A 127 35.49 -7.94 50.76
C PHE A 127 36.99 -7.74 50.52
#